data_AF-A0A5N9G0R4-F1
#
_entry.id   AF-A0A5N9G0R4-F1
#
_cell.length_a   1.000
_cell.length_b   1.000
_cell.length_c   1.000
_cell.angle_alpha   90.00
_cell.angle_beta   90.00
_cell.angle_gamma   90.00
#
_symmetry.space_group_name_H-M   'P 1'
#
loop_
_entity.id
_entity.type
_entity.pdbx_description
1 polymer ?
#
loop_
_entity_poly.entity_id
_entity_poly.type
_entity_poly.pdbx_seq_one_letter_code
_entity_poly.pdbx_strand_id
1 'polypeptide(L)'
;MIEVEKMGKPAVPIVSGRFEDDALASSRTFGMPDLQFVIVPRIYRNLADDLCVSQTEDAIDDLIASLTSDGTQAVQSESDESTLRFEGEDRYDAVLKMNQEFTARDWSDALPVLPPTREAVENLIEGTNLNGNDVVCDMPPGFGIATVEQIAINSAMAGAKPEHMPVIIAAIKCLSVTGGHGGKSMLMSTSPQAPMLVVNGPIARRIGLNGGSALG
;
A
#
# COMPACT_ATOMS: atom_id res chain seq x y z
N MET A 1 7.03 -18.30 2.65
CA MET A 1 7.87 -18.43 3.85
C MET A 1 7.04 -18.31 5.11
N ILE A 2 6.28 -17.22 5.29
CA ILE A 2 5.31 -17.13 6.39
C ILE A 2 4.33 -18.32 6.41
N GLU A 3 3.81 -18.72 5.25
CA GLU A 3 2.97 -19.93 5.16
C GLU A 3 3.72 -21.24 5.45
N VAL A 4 5.05 -21.29 5.25
CA VAL A 4 5.89 -22.46 5.57
C VAL A 4 6.13 -22.53 7.08
N GLU A 5 6.41 -21.40 7.70
CA GLU A 5 6.54 -21.25 9.15
C GLU A 5 5.24 -21.60 9.88
N LYS A 6 4.09 -21.18 9.34
CA LYS A 6 2.75 -21.61 9.84
C LYS A 6 2.52 -23.12 9.76
N MET A 7 3.24 -23.83 8.88
CA MET A 7 3.22 -25.30 8.82
C MET A 7 4.17 -25.95 9.85
N GLY A 8 4.78 -25.17 10.74
CA GLY A 8 5.72 -25.64 11.75
C GLY A 8 7.10 -25.99 11.18
N LYS A 9 7.48 -25.40 10.04
CA LYS A 9 8.78 -25.60 9.41
C LYS A 9 9.57 -24.29 9.40
N PRO A 10 10.73 -24.25 10.07
CA PRO A 10 11.61 -23.08 10.02
C PRO A 10 11.96 -22.72 8.57
N ALA A 11 11.86 -21.44 8.22
CA ALA A 11 12.13 -20.92 6.89
C ALA A 11 12.75 -19.53 6.96
N VAL A 12 13.96 -19.39 6.42
CA VAL A 12 14.70 -18.13 6.35
C VAL A 12 14.72 -17.63 4.90
N PRO A 13 14.09 -16.49 4.59
CA PRO A 13 14.24 -15.77 3.33
C PRO A 13 15.67 -15.43 2.98
N ILE A 14 15.98 -15.58 1.70
CA ILE A 14 17.05 -14.81 1.05
C ILE A 14 16.39 -13.58 0.45
N VAL A 15 16.73 -12.40 0.98
CA VAL A 15 16.24 -11.10 0.51
C VAL A 15 17.33 -10.43 -0.31
N SER A 16 16.98 -9.94 -1.49
CA SER A 16 17.93 -9.16 -2.29
C SER A 16 18.09 -7.75 -1.71
N GLY A 17 19.31 -7.22 -1.75
CA GLY A 17 19.59 -5.86 -1.32
C GLY A 17 18.65 -4.86 -1.98
N ARG A 18 18.24 -3.85 -1.22
CA ARG A 18 17.16 -2.87 -1.53
C ARG A 18 15.73 -3.35 -1.31
N PHE A 19 15.50 -4.59 -0.86
CA PHE A 19 14.17 -5.09 -0.46
C PHE A 19 14.05 -5.34 1.05
N GLU A 20 14.94 -4.73 1.85
CA GLU A 20 14.93 -4.79 3.31
C GLU A 20 13.63 -4.29 3.90
N ASP A 21 13.28 -3.05 3.55
CA ASP A 21 12.07 -2.40 4.04
C ASP A 21 10.80 -3.14 3.58
N ASP A 22 10.81 -3.65 2.34
CA ASP A 22 9.73 -4.48 1.80
C ASP A 22 9.57 -5.80 2.58
N ALA A 23 10.68 -6.45 2.93
CA ALA A 23 10.69 -7.69 3.71
C ALA A 23 10.16 -7.46 5.13
N LEU A 24 10.61 -6.38 5.78
CA LEU A 24 10.16 -5.97 7.11
C LEU A 24 8.69 -5.55 7.13
N ALA A 25 8.25 -4.74 6.17
CA ALA A 25 6.85 -4.35 6.05
C ALA A 25 5.97 -5.57 5.80
N SER A 26 6.35 -6.44 4.86
CA SER A 26 5.62 -7.67 4.56
C SER A 26 5.55 -8.62 5.76
N SER A 27 6.65 -8.79 6.51
CA SER A 27 6.69 -9.70 7.66
C SER A 27 5.70 -9.26 8.75
N ARG A 28 5.66 -7.95 9.04
CA ARG A 28 4.68 -7.35 9.95
C ARG A 28 3.25 -7.56 9.45
N THR A 29 3.00 -7.22 8.19
CA THR A 29 1.68 -7.31 7.57
C THR A 29 1.09 -8.73 7.64
N PHE A 30 1.91 -9.76 7.46
CA PHE A 30 1.45 -11.15 7.44
C PHE A 30 1.60 -11.88 8.79
N GLY A 31 1.85 -11.14 9.87
CA GLY A 31 1.80 -11.65 11.25
C GLY A 31 3.07 -12.35 11.73
N MET A 32 4.23 -12.04 11.14
CA MET A 32 5.54 -12.54 11.56
C MET A 32 6.55 -11.38 11.67
N PRO A 33 6.34 -10.41 12.57
CA PRO A 33 7.21 -9.23 12.69
C PRO A 33 8.68 -9.60 12.99
N ASP A 34 8.91 -10.75 13.63
CA ASP A 34 10.25 -11.22 14.03
C ASP A 34 10.90 -12.16 13.00
N LEU A 35 10.33 -12.24 11.78
CA LEU A 35 10.84 -13.08 10.69
C LEU A 35 12.31 -12.76 10.40
N GLN A 36 13.19 -13.72 10.63
CA GLN A 36 14.61 -13.62 10.30
C GLN A 36 14.80 -13.83 8.80
N PHE A 37 15.71 -13.09 8.17
CA PHE A 37 16.11 -13.25 6.78
C PHE A 37 17.59 -12.92 6.60
N VAL A 38 18.19 -13.47 5.55
CA VAL A 38 19.55 -13.11 5.12
C VAL A 38 19.49 -12.21 3.90
N ILE A 39 20.55 -11.43 3.70
CA ILE A 39 20.63 -10.48 2.57
C ILE A 39 21.72 -10.89 1.61
N VAL A 40 21.35 -10.94 0.34
CA VAL A 40 22.30 -11.06 -0.78
C VAL A 40 22.34 -9.75 -1.56
N PRO A 41 23.49 -9.37 -2.13
CA PRO A 41 23.66 -8.04 -2.72
C PRO A 41 22.82 -7.79 -3.97
N ARG A 42 22.38 -8.82 -4.71
CA ARG A 42 21.73 -8.66 -6.02
C ARG A 42 20.44 -9.46 -6.15
N ILE A 43 19.54 -8.93 -6.96
CA ILE A 43 18.31 -9.59 -7.38
C ILE A 43 18.66 -10.76 -8.31
N TYR A 44 18.11 -11.95 -8.04
CA TYR A 44 18.35 -13.14 -8.87
C TYR A 44 17.74 -13.06 -10.27
N ARG A 45 16.68 -12.25 -10.46
CA ARG A 45 16.02 -12.10 -11.77
C ARG A 45 17.00 -11.48 -12.77
N ASN A 46 17.29 -12.22 -13.86
CA ASN A 46 18.23 -11.85 -14.92
C ASN A 46 19.69 -11.70 -14.46
N LEU A 47 20.07 -12.32 -13.34
CA LEU A 47 21.46 -12.40 -12.88
C LEU A 47 22.15 -13.59 -13.54
N ALA A 48 23.43 -13.44 -13.89
CA ALA A 48 24.22 -14.55 -14.44
C ALA A 48 24.35 -15.70 -13.42
N ASP A 49 24.36 -16.94 -13.91
CA ASP A 49 24.32 -18.13 -13.06
C ASP A 49 25.50 -18.20 -12.08
N ASP A 50 26.71 -17.85 -12.53
CA ASP A 50 27.92 -17.81 -11.70
C ASP A 50 27.78 -16.80 -10.55
N LEU A 51 27.20 -15.63 -10.82
CA LEU A 51 26.93 -14.62 -9.81
C LEU A 51 25.78 -15.02 -8.87
N CYS A 52 24.79 -15.78 -9.35
CA CYS A 52 23.75 -16.36 -8.50
C CYS A 52 24.38 -17.32 -7.49
N VAL A 53 25.26 -18.20 -7.95
CA VAL A 53 25.97 -19.17 -7.09
C VAL A 53 26.84 -18.42 -6.09
N SER A 54 27.75 -17.56 -6.56
CA SER A 54 28.74 -16.92 -5.68
C SER A 54 28.09 -16.10 -4.56
N GLN A 55 27.06 -15.29 -4.87
CA GLN A 55 26.41 -14.48 -3.84
C GLN A 55 25.60 -15.32 -2.85
N THR A 56 25.16 -16.52 -3.25
CA THR A 56 24.40 -17.42 -2.37
C THR A 56 25.36 -18.14 -1.44
N GLU A 57 26.49 -18.61 -1.97
CA GLU A 57 27.55 -19.27 -1.19
C GLU A 57 28.02 -18.38 -0.03
N ASP A 58 28.23 -17.08 -0.30
CA ASP A 58 28.62 -16.10 0.71
C ASP A 58 27.59 -15.93 1.86
N ALA A 59 26.32 -16.28 1.62
CA ALA A 59 25.23 -16.16 2.60
C ALA A 59 24.86 -17.50 3.29
N ILE A 60 25.52 -18.62 2.96
CA ILE A 60 25.17 -19.95 3.49
C ILE A 60 25.34 -20.03 5.00
N ASP A 61 26.44 -19.49 5.54
CA ASP A 61 26.72 -19.58 6.97
C ASP A 61 25.68 -18.80 7.78
N ASP A 62 25.28 -17.61 7.30
CA ASP A 62 24.22 -16.81 7.91
C ASP A 62 22.85 -17.52 7.82
N LEU A 63 22.54 -18.18 6.69
CA LEU A 63 21.32 -18.97 6.54
C LEU A 63 21.25 -20.11 7.57
N ILE A 64 22.34 -20.85 7.71
CA ILE A 64 22.43 -21.94 8.69
C ILE A 64 22.28 -21.39 10.10
N ALA A 65 22.97 -20.29 10.42
CA ALA A 65 22.87 -19.66 11.74
C ALA A 65 21.43 -19.21 12.04
N SER A 66 20.77 -18.51 11.12
CA SER A 66 19.37 -18.08 11.29
C SER A 66 18.42 -19.27 11.46
N LEU A 67 18.57 -20.34 10.66
CA LEU A 67 17.72 -21.53 10.73
C LEU A 67 17.91 -22.37 12.01
N THR A 68 19.04 -22.22 12.70
CA THR A 68 19.42 -23.03 13.87
C THR A 68 19.40 -22.24 15.19
N SER A 69 19.06 -20.96 15.13
CA SER A 69 18.95 -20.09 16.30
C SER A 69 17.50 -19.87 16.75
N ASP A 70 17.29 -19.73 18.06
CA ASP A 70 16.02 -19.30 18.65
C ASP A 70 15.89 -17.76 18.48
N GLY A 71 15.65 -17.31 17.25
CA GLY A 71 15.62 -15.89 16.90
C GLY A 71 14.66 -15.09 17.78
N THR A 72 15.21 -14.13 18.55
CA THR A 72 14.44 -13.16 19.34
C THR A 72 14.97 -11.77 19.02
N GLN A 73 14.44 -11.11 17.99
CA GLN A 73 14.67 -9.68 17.81
C GLN A 73 13.41 -8.91 18.18
N ALA A 74 13.59 -7.87 18.98
CA ALA A 74 12.50 -7.04 19.47
C ALA A 74 12.03 -6.08 18.38
N VAL A 75 10.71 -6.03 18.17
CA VAL A 75 10.04 -5.08 17.29
C VAL A 75 10.36 -3.64 17.72
N GLN A 76 11.01 -2.87 16.85
CA GLN A 76 11.07 -1.41 17.00
C GLN A 76 9.68 -0.85 16.65
N SER A 77 9.04 -0.21 17.62
CA SER A 77 7.84 0.59 17.39
C SER A 77 8.23 1.88 16.68
N GLU A 78 7.81 2.04 15.42
CA GLU A 78 7.91 3.34 14.76
C GLU A 78 6.98 4.35 15.43
N SER A 79 7.50 5.54 15.68
CA SER A 79 6.72 6.68 16.13
C SER A 79 6.04 7.32 14.92
N ASP A 80 4.75 7.05 14.74
CA ASP A 80 3.93 7.71 13.72
C ASP A 80 3.68 9.17 14.12
N GLU A 81 4.41 10.11 13.50
CA GLU A 81 3.86 11.46 13.32
C GLU A 81 2.70 11.34 12.32
N SER A 82 1.48 11.25 12.84
CA SER A 82 0.26 11.01 12.05
C SER A 82 -0.19 12.21 11.21
N THR A 83 0.55 13.32 11.20
CA THR A 83 0.16 14.54 10.48
C THR A 83 1.39 15.35 10.07
N LEU A 84 1.46 15.71 8.78
CA LEU A 84 2.44 16.64 8.24
C LEU A 84 1.84 18.04 8.06
N ARG A 85 2.66 19.07 8.21
CA ARG A 85 2.28 20.47 8.00
C ARG A 85 3.22 21.13 6.99
N PHE A 86 2.62 21.82 6.02
CA PHE A 86 3.33 22.56 4.97
C PHE A 86 2.93 24.03 5.04
N GLU A 87 3.92 24.93 4.98
CA GLU A 87 3.71 26.39 5.07
C GLU A 87 4.24 27.09 3.81
N GLY A 88 3.52 28.12 3.37
CA GLY A 88 3.82 28.89 2.18
C GLY A 88 3.33 30.33 2.28
N GLU A 89 3.67 31.15 1.28
CA GLU A 89 3.23 32.56 1.20
C GLU A 89 1.69 32.67 1.19
N ASP A 90 1.04 31.69 0.56
CA ASP A 90 -0.39 31.48 0.59
C ASP A 90 -0.71 29.97 0.58
N ARG A 91 -2.02 29.64 0.48
CA ARG A 91 -2.48 28.26 0.41
C ARG A 91 -1.97 27.54 -0.85
N TYR A 92 -1.82 28.24 -1.96
CA TYR A 92 -1.38 27.63 -3.21
C TYR A 92 0.10 27.26 -3.12
N ASP A 93 0.96 28.15 -2.60
CA ASP A 93 2.37 27.87 -2.35
C ASP A 93 2.57 26.70 -1.36
N ALA A 94 1.76 26.65 -0.29
CA ALA A 94 1.81 25.53 0.65
C ALA A 94 1.47 24.18 0.00
N VAL A 95 0.48 24.14 -0.91
CA VAL A 95 0.13 22.93 -1.66
C VAL A 95 1.21 22.54 -2.66
N LEU A 96 1.85 23.50 -3.32
CA LEU A 96 2.97 23.23 -4.22
C LEU A 96 4.16 22.62 -3.47
N LYS A 97 4.51 23.17 -2.29
CA LYS A 97 5.57 22.61 -1.43
C LYS A 97 5.25 21.20 -0.94
N MET A 98 3.99 20.95 -0.56
CA MET A 98 3.53 19.60 -0.22
C MET A 98 3.72 18.62 -1.38
N ASN A 99 3.29 18.99 -2.60
CA ASN A 99 3.43 18.14 -3.78
C ASN A 99 4.91 17.88 -4.10
N GLN A 100 5.78 18.90 -3.99
CA GLN A 100 7.23 18.73 -4.17
C GLN A 100 7.81 17.72 -3.17
N GLU A 101 7.44 17.81 -1.90
CA GLU A 101 7.89 16.87 -0.86
C GLU A 101 7.35 15.45 -1.13
N PHE A 102 6.07 15.31 -1.51
CA PHE A 102 5.47 14.02 -1.80
C PHE A 102 6.14 13.34 -2.99
N THR A 103 6.46 14.09 -4.05
CA THR A 103 7.25 13.55 -5.17
C THR A 103 8.67 13.19 -4.74
N ALA A 104 9.33 14.01 -3.92
CA ALA A 104 10.68 13.73 -3.44
C ALA A 104 10.77 12.48 -2.55
N ARG A 105 9.66 12.10 -1.90
CA ARG A 105 9.53 10.89 -1.08
C ARG A 105 8.95 9.68 -1.83
N ASP A 106 8.76 9.78 -3.14
CA ASP A 106 8.08 8.75 -3.96
C ASP A 106 6.65 8.40 -3.47
N TRP A 107 5.96 9.35 -2.84
CA TRP A 107 4.58 9.21 -2.35
C TRP A 107 3.52 9.67 -3.37
N SER A 108 3.97 10.20 -4.51
CA SER A 108 3.12 10.66 -5.62
C SER A 108 3.79 10.31 -6.94
N ASP A 109 2.99 10.06 -7.97
CA ASP A 109 3.40 9.85 -9.36
C ASP A 109 3.68 11.16 -10.13
N ALA A 110 3.92 12.25 -9.38
CA ALA A 110 4.06 13.63 -9.85
C ALA A 110 2.78 14.26 -10.44
N LEU A 111 1.62 13.59 -10.37
CA LEU A 111 0.34 14.25 -10.56
C LEU A 111 -0.03 15.08 -9.32
N PRO A 112 -0.63 16.27 -9.50
CA PRO A 112 -1.06 17.09 -8.37
C PRO A 112 -2.07 16.36 -7.48
N VAL A 113 -1.77 16.28 -6.18
CA VAL A 113 -2.71 15.81 -5.15
C VAL A 113 -3.16 16.96 -4.26
N LEU A 114 -4.40 16.87 -3.78
CA LEU A 114 -4.93 17.82 -2.81
C LEU A 114 -4.53 17.41 -1.37
N PRO A 115 -4.31 18.36 -0.46
CA PRO A 115 -4.03 18.04 0.93
C PRO A 115 -5.27 17.39 1.57
N PRO A 116 -5.17 16.19 2.17
CA PRO A 116 -6.26 15.55 2.89
C PRO A 116 -6.41 16.20 4.27
N THR A 117 -6.85 17.46 4.31
CA THR A 117 -7.08 18.17 5.58
C THR A 117 -8.19 17.50 6.38
N ARG A 118 -8.17 17.65 7.71
CA ARG A 118 -9.22 17.12 8.60
C ARG A 118 -10.63 17.50 8.12
N GLU A 119 -10.84 18.76 7.77
CA GLU A 119 -12.12 19.25 7.24
C GLU A 119 -12.52 18.57 5.92
N ALA A 120 -11.58 18.36 5.00
CA ALA A 120 -11.86 17.69 3.73
C ALA A 120 -12.22 16.20 3.94
N VAL A 121 -11.54 15.55 4.88
CA VAL A 121 -11.80 14.16 5.27
C VAL A 121 -13.15 14.02 5.96
N GLU A 122 -13.45 14.89 6.94
CA GLU A 122 -14.73 14.90 7.66
C GLU A 122 -15.91 15.12 6.69
N ASN A 123 -15.81 16.09 5.77
CA ASN A 123 -16.81 16.33 4.74
C ASN A 123 -17.04 15.11 3.84
N LEU A 124 -15.99 14.37 3.49
CA LEU A 124 -16.14 13.12 2.72
C LEU A 124 -16.81 12.01 3.54
N ILE A 125 -16.51 11.87 4.82
CA ILE A 125 -17.15 10.89 5.70
C ILE A 125 -18.67 11.14 5.78
N GLU A 126 -19.10 12.42 5.83
CA GLU A 126 -20.51 12.82 5.77
C GLU A 126 -21.23 12.41 4.48
N GLY A 127 -20.49 12.13 3.40
CA GLY A 127 -21.03 11.55 2.16
C GLY A 127 -21.48 10.09 2.28
N THR A 128 -21.36 9.49 3.47
CA THR A 128 -21.68 8.10 3.77
C THR A 128 -22.63 8.00 4.95
N ASN A 129 -23.22 6.81 5.15
CA ASN A 129 -23.99 6.48 6.37
C ASN A 129 -23.13 5.72 7.40
N LEU A 130 -21.80 5.84 7.32
CA LEU A 130 -20.84 5.11 8.15
C LEU A 130 -20.00 6.09 8.97
N ASN A 131 -19.46 5.63 10.09
CA ASN A 131 -18.51 6.38 10.90
C ASN A 131 -17.08 6.22 10.35
N GLY A 132 -16.20 7.19 10.62
CA GLY A 132 -14.80 7.14 10.16
C GLY A 132 -14.04 5.86 10.56
N ASN A 133 -14.32 5.33 11.75
CA ASN A 133 -13.71 4.11 12.28
C ASN A 133 -14.34 2.81 11.76
N ASP A 134 -15.44 2.88 11.01
CA ASP A 134 -16.09 1.68 10.51
C ASP A 134 -15.16 0.99 9.50
N VAL A 135 -14.95 -0.30 9.70
CA VAL A 135 -14.15 -1.13 8.79
C VAL A 135 -14.98 -1.46 7.56
N VAL A 136 -14.44 -1.14 6.39
CA VAL A 136 -15.09 -1.41 5.10
C VAL A 136 -14.70 -2.80 4.58
N CYS A 137 -13.41 -3.10 4.57
CA CYS A 137 -12.85 -4.39 4.16
C CYS A 137 -11.34 -4.44 4.46
N ASP A 138 -10.71 -5.58 4.20
CA ASP A 138 -9.26 -5.71 4.02
C ASP A 138 -8.88 -5.47 2.54
N MET A 139 -7.72 -4.85 2.30
CA MET A 139 -7.30 -4.48 0.94
C MET A 139 -6.01 -5.17 0.50
N PRO A 140 -6.05 -6.02 -0.55
CA PRO A 140 -4.82 -6.55 -1.15
C PRO A 140 -3.96 -5.42 -1.77
N PRO A 141 -2.65 -5.63 -1.97
CA PRO A 141 -1.91 -6.88 -1.77
C PRO A 141 -1.46 -7.14 -0.32
N GLY A 142 -1.50 -6.12 0.54
CA GLY A 142 -1.10 -6.22 1.95
C GLY A 142 -2.21 -6.71 2.89
N PHE A 143 -3.47 -6.73 2.46
CA PHE A 143 -4.62 -7.07 3.31
C PHE A 143 -4.71 -6.21 4.58
N GLY A 144 -4.24 -4.95 4.47
CA GLY A 144 -4.44 -3.95 5.52
C GLY A 144 -5.92 -3.65 5.69
N ILE A 145 -6.32 -3.30 6.91
CA ILE A 145 -7.70 -2.91 7.22
C ILE A 145 -7.96 -1.54 6.61
N ALA A 146 -8.99 -1.42 5.78
CA ALA A 146 -9.46 -0.17 5.21
C ALA A 146 -10.69 0.33 5.99
N THR A 147 -10.51 1.41 6.75
CA THR A 147 -11.60 2.15 7.41
C THR A 147 -12.18 3.21 6.49
N VAL A 148 -13.37 3.73 6.83
CA VAL A 148 -13.98 4.85 6.09
C VAL A 148 -13.08 6.08 6.10
N GLU A 149 -12.41 6.39 7.21
CA GLU A 149 -11.47 7.51 7.31
C GLU A 149 -10.28 7.36 6.36
N GLN A 150 -9.65 6.18 6.30
CA GLN A 150 -8.54 5.93 5.38
C GLN A 150 -8.97 6.04 3.91
N ILE A 151 -10.19 5.57 3.59
CA ILE A 151 -10.78 5.73 2.26
C ILE A 151 -11.02 7.21 1.96
N ALA A 152 -11.54 7.97 2.93
CA ALA A 152 -11.80 9.40 2.80
C ALA A 152 -10.50 10.21 2.64
N ILE A 153 -9.41 9.85 3.33
CA ILE A 153 -8.07 10.47 3.14
C ILE A 153 -7.60 10.32 1.70
N ASN A 154 -7.62 9.10 1.15
CA ASN A 154 -7.23 8.86 -0.25
C ASN A 154 -8.17 9.57 -1.23
N SER A 155 -9.47 9.58 -0.94
CA SER A 155 -10.47 10.26 -1.75
C SER A 155 -10.30 11.78 -1.74
N ALA A 156 -9.91 12.37 -0.61
CA ALA A 156 -9.59 13.79 -0.48
C ALA A 156 -8.38 14.16 -1.34
N MET A 157 -7.32 13.35 -1.29
CA MET A 157 -6.13 13.55 -2.13
C MET A 157 -6.46 13.55 -3.62
N ALA A 158 -7.40 12.69 -4.04
CA ALA A 158 -7.88 12.61 -5.41
C ALA A 158 -8.91 13.71 -5.78
N GLY A 159 -9.31 14.57 -4.85
CA GLY A 159 -10.31 15.61 -5.07
C GLY A 159 -11.74 15.09 -5.27
N ALA A 160 -12.07 13.95 -4.65
CA ALA A 160 -13.44 13.46 -4.64
C ALA A 160 -14.39 14.40 -3.89
N LYS A 161 -15.69 14.29 -4.21
CA LYS A 161 -16.77 14.96 -3.49
C LYS A 161 -17.50 13.96 -2.59
N PRO A 162 -18.21 14.42 -1.54
CA PRO A 162 -18.96 13.53 -0.64
C PRO A 162 -19.93 12.62 -1.39
N GLU A 163 -20.61 13.13 -2.42
CA GLU A 163 -21.53 12.37 -3.27
C GLU A 163 -20.88 11.20 -4.04
N HIS A 164 -19.55 11.19 -4.20
CA HIS A 164 -18.81 10.09 -4.84
C HIS A 164 -18.56 8.91 -3.89
N MET A 165 -18.59 9.13 -2.58
CA MET A 165 -18.16 8.14 -1.58
C MET A 165 -18.89 6.80 -1.65
N PRO A 166 -20.22 6.74 -1.90
CA PRO A 166 -20.90 5.46 -2.06
C PRO A 166 -20.35 4.61 -3.21
N VAL A 167 -19.93 5.25 -4.31
CA VAL A 167 -19.32 4.55 -5.47
C VAL A 167 -17.91 4.11 -5.15
N ILE A 168 -17.11 4.96 -4.50
CA ILE A 168 -15.73 4.66 -4.10
C ILE A 168 -15.70 3.47 -3.13
N ILE A 169 -16.52 3.51 -2.07
CA ILE A 169 -16.63 2.41 -1.11
C ILE A 169 -17.08 1.11 -1.79
N ALA A 170 -18.04 1.18 -2.71
CA ALA A 170 -18.46 0.01 -3.47
C ALA A 170 -17.31 -0.57 -4.32
N ALA A 171 -16.55 0.28 -5.01
CA ALA A 171 -15.39 -0.14 -5.80
C ALA A 171 -14.31 -0.81 -4.94
N ILE A 172 -14.02 -0.25 -3.76
CA ILE A 172 -13.06 -0.80 -2.80
C ILE A 172 -13.51 -2.18 -2.29
N LYS A 173 -14.79 -2.33 -1.92
CA LYS A 173 -15.36 -3.63 -1.56
C LYS A 173 -15.24 -4.65 -2.69
N CYS A 174 -15.49 -4.23 -3.94
CA CYS A 174 -15.32 -5.09 -5.10
C CYS A 174 -13.86 -5.54 -5.27
N LEU A 175 -12.89 -4.65 -5.11
CA LEU A 175 -11.46 -4.98 -5.19
C LEU A 175 -11.06 -5.96 -4.08
N SER A 176 -11.52 -5.76 -2.85
CA SER A 176 -11.25 -6.65 -1.72
C SER A 176 -11.66 -8.11 -2.01
N VAL A 177 -12.87 -8.33 -2.52
CA VAL A 177 -13.37 -9.69 -2.81
C VAL A 177 -12.71 -10.36 -4.02
N THR A 178 -11.91 -9.63 -4.82
CA THR A 178 -11.11 -10.24 -5.89
C THR A 178 -9.90 -11.03 -5.36
N GLY A 179 -9.53 -10.88 -4.09
CA GLY A 179 -8.33 -11.47 -3.50
C GLY A 179 -8.12 -12.96 -3.83
N GLY A 180 -9.16 -13.79 -3.63
CA GLY A 180 -9.13 -15.23 -3.93
C GLY A 180 -9.05 -15.59 -5.42
N HIS A 181 -9.33 -14.63 -6.31
CA HIS A 181 -9.30 -14.78 -7.76
C HIS A 181 -8.11 -14.06 -8.41
N GLY A 182 -7.10 -13.68 -7.63
CA GLY A 182 -5.89 -13.00 -8.12
C GLY A 182 -5.81 -11.51 -7.79
N GLY A 183 -6.66 -10.98 -6.90
CA GLY A 183 -6.65 -9.57 -6.49
C GLY A 183 -5.28 -9.08 -5.96
N LYS A 184 -4.53 -9.94 -5.25
CA LYS A 184 -3.15 -9.64 -4.83
C LYS A 184 -2.23 -9.41 -6.03
N SER A 185 -2.33 -10.26 -7.05
CA SER A 185 -1.55 -10.11 -8.29
C SER A 185 -1.99 -8.87 -9.06
N MET A 186 -3.29 -8.57 -9.07
CA MET A 186 -3.85 -7.41 -9.77
C MET A 186 -3.34 -6.08 -9.23
N LEU A 187 -3.25 -5.93 -7.91
CA LEU A 187 -2.96 -4.66 -7.25
C LEU A 187 -1.48 -4.49 -6.85
N MET A 188 -0.60 -5.37 -7.32
CA MET A 188 0.84 -5.27 -7.08
C MET A 188 1.52 -4.43 -8.16
N SER A 189 2.53 -3.64 -7.78
CA SER A 189 3.25 -2.70 -8.68
C SER A 189 3.87 -3.36 -9.92
N THR A 190 4.22 -4.65 -9.87
CA THR A 190 4.83 -5.38 -10.98
C THR A 190 3.81 -6.04 -11.93
N SER A 191 2.52 -5.84 -11.69
CA SER A 191 1.46 -6.44 -12.49
C SER A 191 1.20 -5.62 -13.76
N PRO A 192 1.05 -6.25 -14.95
CA PRO A 192 0.72 -5.53 -16.18
C PRO A 192 -0.78 -5.18 -16.28
N GLN A 193 -1.52 -5.24 -15.17
CA GLN A 193 -2.98 -5.13 -15.17
C GLN A 193 -3.41 -3.65 -15.06
N ALA A 194 -4.44 -3.28 -15.83
CA ALA A 194 -5.03 -1.94 -15.82
C ALA A 194 -6.52 -2.06 -15.45
N PRO A 195 -6.88 -2.03 -14.16
CA PRO A 195 -8.27 -2.18 -13.74
C PRO A 195 -9.13 -1.02 -14.25
N MET A 196 -10.33 -1.35 -14.74
CA MET A 196 -11.33 -0.37 -15.19
C MET A 196 -12.57 -0.44 -14.31
N LEU A 197 -12.95 0.69 -13.71
CA LEU A 197 -14.20 0.82 -12.97
C LEU A 197 -15.31 1.33 -13.89
N VAL A 198 -16.38 0.56 -14.04
CA VAL A 198 -17.57 0.97 -14.79
C VAL A 198 -18.71 1.26 -13.82
N VAL A 199 -19.19 2.50 -13.82
CA VAL A 199 -20.33 2.92 -13.00
C VAL A 199 -21.55 3.06 -13.91
N ASN A 200 -22.56 2.23 -13.68
CA ASN A 200 -23.79 2.24 -14.48
C ASN A 200 -25.02 2.57 -13.61
N GLY A 201 -26.03 3.18 -14.23
CA GLY A 201 -27.34 3.40 -13.61
C GLY A 201 -27.57 4.82 -13.08
N PRO A 202 -28.66 5.03 -12.31
CA PRO A 202 -29.08 6.37 -11.86
C PRO A 202 -28.02 7.11 -11.04
N ILE A 203 -27.20 6.38 -10.27
CA ILE A 203 -26.18 7.00 -9.43
C ILE A 203 -25.13 7.76 -10.25
N ALA A 204 -24.69 7.21 -11.39
CA ALA A 204 -23.70 7.88 -12.26
C ALA A 204 -24.19 9.26 -12.71
N ARG A 205 -25.47 9.36 -13.10
CA ARG A 205 -26.08 10.64 -13.49
C ARG A 205 -26.27 11.58 -12.30
N ARG A 206 -26.69 11.07 -11.13
CA ARG A 206 -26.94 11.89 -9.93
C ARG A 206 -25.69 12.60 -9.43
N ILE A 207 -24.54 11.94 -9.52
CA ILE A 207 -23.26 12.49 -9.03
C ILE A 207 -22.46 13.18 -10.15
N GLY A 208 -23.05 13.34 -11.34
CA GLY A 208 -22.42 14.05 -12.46
C GLY A 208 -21.19 13.36 -13.04
N LEU A 209 -21.10 12.02 -13.00
CA LEU A 209 -20.02 11.33 -13.72
C LEU A 209 -20.16 11.58 -15.23
N ASN A 210 -19.09 12.07 -15.84
CA ASN A 210 -19.05 12.28 -17.28
C ASN A 210 -19.03 10.93 -18.02
N GLY A 211 -20.11 10.64 -18.75
CA GLY A 211 -20.23 9.47 -19.63
C GLY A 211 -20.14 9.81 -21.13
N GLY A 212 -19.81 11.06 -21.47
CA GLY A 212 -19.66 11.53 -22.84
C GLY A 212 -18.26 11.32 -23.40
N SER A 213 -18.03 11.81 -24.62
CA SER A 213 -16.70 11.82 -25.22
C SER A 213 -15.86 12.97 -24.63
N ALA A 214 -14.57 12.70 -24.40
CA ALA A 214 -13.57 13.61 -23.82
C ALA A 214 -13.71 13.90 -22.32
N LEU A 215 -12.66 14.50 -21.74
CA LEU A 215 -12.66 15.06 -20.39
C LEU A 215 -13.55 16.31 -20.40
N GLY A 216 -14.51 16.37 -19.48
CA GLY A 216 -15.49 17.45 -19.36
C GLY A 216 -14.98 18.61 -18.52
#